data_AF-A0A521E6E3-F1
#
_entry.id   AF-A0A521E6E3-F1
#
_cell.length_a   1.000
_cell.length_b   1.000
_cell.length_c   1.000
_cell.angle_alpha   90.00
_cell.angle_beta   90.00
_cell.angle_gamma   90.00
#
_symmetry.space_group_name_H-M   'P 1'
#
loop_
_entity.id
_entity.type
_entity.pdbx_description
1 polymer ?
#
loop_
_entity_poly.entity_id
_entity_poly.type
_entity_poly.pdbx_seq_one_letter_code
_entity_poly.pdbx_strand_id
1 'polypeptide(L)'
;MGSRLTVAKREIAGLRAEKTILLAISIQLFIAAFSSFLVVGLVSMYDPGALDGAEVEVAAAGDAVADLERAAAEVPGASVTPYEDPAAARTAFDRNAADAVAIATREDTGRISVAVTAPDATVETTVIVVQLRDLLRTYERVERVERAESLSRPPLPVPDSTGSSPYFTFTYTVLIPVLVFLPVFISGSLVVDSITEELDRGTLELLRVAPVTIGEIVDGKALAAVAIAPGQALLWLLLLELNGTPVANVPTILLLMTALTTLVVGVAAGIAAVAPDRRAAQFLYSIAVLVLFGGASAMASGPTNAVARLAIDSAAPATTLTVAIYAALAAVAYLGVRRFITENGIGE
;
A
#
# COMPACT_ATOMS: atom_id res chain seq x y z
N MET A 1 31.89 -22.92 9.74
CA MET A 1 31.13 -22.28 8.63
C MET A 1 30.50 -23.30 7.68
N GLY A 2 31.23 -24.32 7.23
CA GLY A 2 30.73 -25.33 6.28
C GLY A 2 29.54 -26.16 6.77
N SER A 3 29.51 -26.53 8.06
CA SER A 3 28.40 -27.27 8.67
C SER A 3 27.08 -26.49 8.64
N ARG A 4 27.08 -25.27 9.17
CA ARG A 4 25.92 -24.35 9.21
C ARG A 4 25.32 -24.10 7.82
N LEU A 5 26.19 -23.84 6.83
CA LEU A 5 25.74 -23.58 5.46
C LEU A 5 25.11 -24.84 4.82
N THR A 6 25.60 -26.02 5.19
CA THR A 6 25.06 -27.30 4.70
C THR A 6 23.68 -27.56 5.30
N VAL A 7 23.51 -27.32 6.60
CA VAL A 7 22.20 -27.37 7.27
C VAL A 7 21.23 -26.38 6.64
N ALA A 8 21.65 -25.12 6.44
CA ALA A 8 20.82 -24.10 5.82
C ALA A 8 20.38 -24.49 4.40
N LYS A 9 21.29 -25.03 3.57
CA LYS A 9 20.95 -25.52 2.22
C LYS A 9 19.94 -26.66 2.25
N ARG A 10 20.09 -27.59 3.19
CA ARG A 10 19.13 -28.69 3.38
C ARG A 10 17.76 -28.17 3.77
N GLU A 11 17.70 -27.20 4.68
CA GLU A 11 16.44 -26.58 5.11
C GLU A 11 15.74 -25.88 3.94
N ILE A 12 16.46 -25.05 3.17
CA ILE A 12 15.93 -24.38 1.97
C ILE A 12 15.43 -25.39 0.94
N ALA A 13 16.16 -26.50 0.74
CA ALA A 13 15.73 -27.56 -0.17
C ALA A 13 14.44 -28.25 0.32
N GLY A 14 14.27 -28.44 1.62
CA GLY A 14 13.04 -28.93 2.23
C GLY A 14 11.86 -27.98 2.00
N LEU A 15 12.06 -26.69 2.23
CA LEU A 15 11.04 -25.66 2.01
C LEU A 15 10.61 -25.57 0.54
N ARG A 16 11.54 -25.74 -0.40
CA ARG A 16 11.24 -25.80 -1.83
C ARG A 16 10.42 -27.04 -2.21
N ALA A 17 10.47 -28.12 -1.43
CA ALA A 17 9.64 -29.30 -1.66
C ALA A 17 8.22 -29.14 -1.08
N GLU A 18 8.02 -28.16 -0.20
CA GLU A 18 6.74 -27.93 0.46
C GLU A 18 5.75 -27.23 -0.49
N LYS A 19 4.80 -28.02 -1.01
CA LYS A 19 3.80 -27.55 -1.98
C LYS A 19 2.95 -26.41 -1.44
N THR A 20 2.65 -26.40 -0.14
CA THR A 20 1.80 -25.38 0.48
C THR A 20 2.50 -24.01 0.47
N ILE A 21 3.78 -23.95 0.83
CA ILE A 21 4.57 -22.70 0.81
C ILE A 21 4.74 -22.21 -0.64
N LEU A 22 5.10 -23.10 -1.56
CA LEU A 22 5.22 -22.76 -2.98
C LEU A 22 3.90 -22.25 -3.57
N LEU A 23 2.78 -22.91 -3.24
CA LEU A 23 1.45 -22.51 -3.68
C LEU A 23 1.08 -21.13 -3.12
N ALA A 24 1.31 -20.89 -1.82
CA ALA A 24 1.04 -19.60 -1.20
C ALA A 24 1.82 -18.47 -1.87
N ILE A 25 3.13 -18.65 -2.08
CA ILE A 25 3.97 -17.67 -2.79
C ILE A 25 3.45 -17.47 -4.22
N SER A 26 3.11 -18.54 -4.94
CA SER A 26 2.64 -18.47 -6.32
C SER A 26 1.31 -17.72 -6.45
N ILE A 27 0.35 -17.98 -5.54
CA ILE A 27 -0.93 -17.28 -5.50
C ILE A 27 -0.73 -15.81 -5.20
N GLN A 28 0.12 -15.47 -4.23
CA GLN A 28 0.42 -14.08 -3.92
C GLN A 28 1.03 -13.38 -5.16
N LEU A 29 1.92 -14.05 -5.91
CA LEU A 29 2.62 -13.45 -7.07
C LEU A 29 1.64 -13.20 -8.20
N PHE A 30 0.74 -14.16 -8.42
CA PHE A 30 -0.37 -14.03 -9.35
C PHE A 30 -1.27 -12.85 -8.98
N ILE A 31 -1.71 -12.73 -7.73
CA ILE A 31 -2.57 -11.63 -7.29
C ILE A 31 -1.86 -10.28 -7.48
N ALA A 32 -0.59 -10.17 -7.09
CA ALA A 32 0.16 -8.92 -7.25
C ALA A 32 0.33 -8.53 -8.72
N ALA A 33 0.63 -9.50 -9.60
CA ALA A 33 0.76 -9.25 -11.03
C ALA A 33 -0.56 -8.80 -11.69
N PHE A 34 -1.70 -9.32 -11.24
CA PHE A 34 -3.02 -8.96 -11.78
C PHE A 34 -3.68 -7.75 -11.09
N SER A 35 -3.14 -7.28 -9.97
CA SER A 35 -3.74 -6.18 -9.20
C SER A 35 -3.77 -4.86 -9.99
N SER A 36 -2.75 -4.57 -10.79
CA SER A 36 -2.72 -3.34 -11.61
C SER A 36 -3.81 -3.37 -12.69
N PHE A 37 -4.00 -4.51 -13.33
CA PHE A 37 -5.09 -4.72 -14.30
C PHE A 37 -6.47 -4.52 -13.65
N LEU A 38 -6.66 -5.07 -12.44
CA LEU A 38 -7.92 -4.91 -11.70
C LEU A 38 -8.18 -3.43 -11.35
N VAL A 39 -7.17 -2.71 -10.86
CA VAL A 39 -7.32 -1.30 -10.46
C VAL A 39 -7.63 -0.43 -11.68
N VAL A 40 -6.91 -0.58 -12.79
CA VAL A 40 -7.19 0.20 -14.01
C VAL A 40 -8.57 -0.14 -14.59
N GLY A 41 -8.94 -1.42 -14.62
CA GLY A 41 -10.27 -1.86 -15.07
C GLY A 41 -11.39 -1.36 -14.16
N LEU A 42 -11.16 -1.28 -12.85
CA LEU A 42 -12.11 -0.77 -11.89
C LEU A 42 -12.19 0.77 -11.94
N VAL A 43 -11.07 1.48 -12.05
CA VAL A 43 -11.05 2.95 -12.23
C VAL A 43 -11.78 3.35 -13.50
N SER A 44 -11.59 2.61 -14.60
CA SER A 44 -12.38 2.80 -15.83
C SER A 44 -13.89 2.64 -15.63
N MET A 45 -14.33 1.87 -14.63
CA MET A 45 -15.76 1.64 -14.35
C MET A 45 -16.34 2.57 -13.29
N TYR A 46 -15.52 3.10 -12.38
CA TYR A 46 -15.96 3.93 -11.25
C TYR A 46 -15.61 5.42 -11.42
N ASP A 47 -14.68 5.76 -12.31
CA ASP A 47 -14.39 7.12 -12.76
C ASP A 47 -14.54 7.21 -14.29
N PRO A 48 -15.78 7.10 -14.81
CA PRO A 48 -16.04 7.17 -16.25
C PRO A 48 -15.64 8.53 -16.87
N GLY A 49 -15.41 9.58 -16.08
CA GLY A 49 -14.86 10.85 -16.57
C GLY A 49 -13.38 10.77 -16.99
N ALA A 50 -12.67 9.73 -16.58
CA ALA A 50 -11.32 9.43 -17.04
C ALA A 50 -11.28 8.68 -18.39
N LEU A 51 -12.44 8.26 -18.90
CA LEU A 51 -12.59 7.73 -20.25
C LEU A 51 -12.98 8.88 -21.19
N ASP A 52 -12.06 9.29 -22.06
CA ASP A 52 -12.37 10.16 -23.21
C ASP A 52 -13.55 9.56 -23.99
N GLY A 53 -14.73 10.20 -23.97
CA GLY A 53 -15.83 9.86 -24.88
C GLY A 53 -17.27 10.03 -24.38
N ALA A 54 -17.53 10.36 -23.12
CA ALA A 54 -18.90 10.73 -22.71
C ALA A 54 -19.15 12.20 -23.08
N GLU A 55 -20.06 12.44 -24.02
CA GLU A 55 -20.56 13.78 -24.32
C GLU A 55 -21.84 14.03 -23.53
N VAL A 56 -21.92 15.14 -22.80
CA VAL A 56 -23.11 15.58 -22.06
C VAL A 56 -23.65 16.85 -22.70
N GLU A 57 -24.88 16.76 -23.21
CA GLU A 57 -25.62 17.89 -23.76
C GLU A 57 -26.43 18.57 -22.66
N VAL A 58 -26.15 19.84 -22.40
CA VAL A 58 -26.82 20.65 -21.38
C VAL A 58 -27.74 21.67 -22.04
N ALA A 59 -29.05 21.51 -21.85
CA ALA A 59 -30.02 22.52 -22.24
C ALA A 59 -29.96 23.69 -21.25
N ALA A 60 -29.55 24.87 -21.71
CA ALA A 60 -29.35 26.01 -20.83
C ALA A 60 -30.26 27.20 -21.16
N ALA A 61 -30.68 27.94 -20.13
CA ALA A 61 -31.51 29.13 -20.29
C ALA A 61 -31.19 30.18 -19.21
N GLY A 62 -31.56 31.42 -19.48
CA GLY A 62 -31.37 32.56 -18.59
C GLY A 62 -30.46 33.64 -19.17
N ASP A 63 -30.27 34.71 -18.41
CA ASP A 63 -29.52 35.91 -18.84
C ASP A 63 -28.00 35.71 -18.83
N ALA A 64 -27.49 34.71 -18.11
CA ALA A 64 -26.07 34.36 -18.06
C ALA A 64 -25.72 33.12 -18.90
N VAL A 65 -26.61 32.70 -19.83
CA VAL A 65 -26.43 31.46 -20.61
C VAL A 65 -25.23 31.51 -21.58
N ALA A 66 -24.97 32.67 -22.18
CA ALA A 66 -23.87 32.85 -23.13
C ALA A 66 -22.49 32.66 -22.47
N ASP A 67 -22.39 32.94 -21.18
CA ASP A 67 -21.15 32.74 -20.42
C ASP A 67 -20.94 31.26 -20.08
N LEU A 68 -22.04 30.53 -19.83
CA LEU A 68 -22.02 29.08 -19.64
C LEU A 68 -21.64 28.33 -20.94
N GLU A 69 -22.15 28.78 -22.09
CA GLU A 69 -21.77 28.26 -23.41
C GLU A 69 -20.29 28.45 -23.70
N ARG A 70 -19.74 29.63 -23.38
CA ARG A 70 -18.31 29.90 -23.53
C ARG A 70 -17.45 29.00 -22.66
N ALA A 71 -17.88 28.75 -21.43
CA ALA A 71 -17.18 27.82 -20.52
C ALA A 71 -17.21 26.37 -21.03
N ALA A 72 -18.30 25.95 -21.69
CA ALA A 72 -18.40 24.60 -22.28
C ALA A 72 -17.40 24.37 -23.40
N ALA A 73 -17.09 25.40 -24.20
CA ALA A 73 -16.07 25.29 -25.24
C ALA A 73 -14.65 24.97 -24.73
N GLU A 74 -14.38 25.20 -23.43
CA GLU A 74 -13.11 24.85 -22.77
C GLU A 74 -13.12 23.47 -22.10
N VAL A 75 -14.28 22.80 -22.02
CA VAL A 75 -14.44 21.51 -21.32
C VAL A 75 -14.71 20.40 -22.35
N PRO A 76 -13.73 19.50 -22.59
CA PRO A 76 -13.94 18.34 -23.45
C PRO A 76 -15.13 17.50 -22.98
N GLY A 77 -16.04 17.16 -23.89
CA GLY A 77 -17.22 16.33 -23.60
C GLY A 77 -18.43 17.09 -23.04
N ALA A 78 -18.36 18.40 -22.79
CA ALA A 78 -19.55 19.17 -22.40
C ALA A 78 -20.02 20.07 -23.55
N SER A 79 -21.30 19.99 -23.91
CA SER A 79 -21.94 20.93 -24.85
C SER A 79 -23.11 21.65 -24.18
N VAL A 80 -23.31 22.91 -24.54
CA VAL A 80 -24.39 23.73 -24.01
C VAL A 80 -25.22 24.24 -25.17
N THR A 81 -26.52 23.89 -25.17
CA THR A 81 -27.48 24.37 -26.16
C THR A 81 -28.34 25.45 -25.50
N PRO A 82 -28.25 26.73 -25.93
CA PRO A 82 -29.04 27.81 -25.35
C PRO A 82 -30.49 27.78 -25.82
N TYR A 83 -31.43 28.03 -24.90
CA TYR A 83 -32.86 28.13 -25.14
C TYR A 83 -33.39 29.50 -24.71
N GLU A 84 -34.44 29.96 -25.39
CA GLU A 84 -35.06 31.27 -25.16
C GLU A 84 -35.61 31.42 -23.73
N ASP A 85 -36.17 30.34 -23.16
CA ASP A 85 -36.72 30.36 -21.82
C ASP A 85 -36.48 29.04 -21.05
N PRO A 86 -36.59 29.06 -19.71
CA PRO A 86 -36.41 27.86 -18.89
C PRO A 86 -37.41 26.73 -19.16
N ALA A 87 -38.58 27.03 -19.71
CA ALA A 87 -39.59 26.01 -20.02
C ALA A 87 -39.22 25.23 -21.29
N ALA A 88 -38.65 25.90 -22.28
CA ALA A 88 -38.12 25.30 -23.50
C ALA A 88 -36.91 24.39 -23.18
N ALA A 89 -35.99 24.85 -22.32
CA ALA A 89 -34.87 24.03 -21.85
C ALA A 89 -35.34 22.76 -21.11
N ARG A 90 -36.34 22.89 -20.23
CA ARG A 90 -36.97 21.73 -19.57
C ARG A 90 -37.67 20.80 -20.54
N THR A 91 -38.36 21.33 -21.55
CA THR A 91 -39.01 20.52 -22.57
C THR A 91 -38.00 19.71 -23.38
N ALA A 92 -36.80 20.24 -23.64
CA ALA A 92 -35.72 19.51 -24.30
C ALA A 92 -35.24 18.32 -23.45
N PHE A 93 -34.99 18.56 -22.16
CA PHE A 93 -34.64 17.52 -21.20
C PHE A 93 -35.73 16.44 -21.06
N ASP A 94 -36.99 16.83 -20.90
CA ASP A 94 -38.13 15.91 -20.79
C ASP A 94 -38.32 15.03 -22.04
N ARG A 95 -37.81 15.47 -23.20
CA ARG A 95 -37.85 14.74 -24.47
C ARG A 95 -36.59 13.89 -24.72
N ASN A 96 -35.65 13.83 -23.76
CA ASN A 96 -34.32 13.23 -23.92
C ASN A 96 -33.53 13.85 -25.10
N ALA A 97 -33.73 15.14 -25.36
CA ALA A 97 -32.92 15.91 -26.31
C ALA A 97 -31.75 16.63 -25.63
N ALA A 98 -31.67 16.57 -24.30
CA ALA A 98 -30.55 17.04 -23.50
C ALA A 98 -30.44 16.17 -22.23
N ASP A 99 -29.22 15.97 -21.76
CA ASP A 99 -28.89 15.12 -20.61
C ASP A 99 -29.05 15.83 -19.27
N ALA A 100 -29.05 17.18 -19.29
CA ALA A 100 -29.30 18.01 -18.12
C ALA A 100 -29.87 19.38 -18.49
N VAL A 101 -30.46 20.07 -17.51
CA VAL A 101 -30.91 21.47 -17.64
C VAL A 101 -30.07 22.36 -16.73
N ALA A 102 -29.59 23.48 -17.25
CA ALA A 102 -28.91 24.51 -16.47
C ALA A 102 -29.60 25.88 -16.63
N ILE A 103 -30.14 26.43 -15.53
CA ILE A 103 -30.74 27.77 -15.53
C ILE A 103 -29.74 28.74 -14.90
N ALA A 104 -29.09 29.54 -15.72
CA ALA A 104 -28.06 30.49 -15.32
C ALA A 104 -28.65 31.90 -15.21
N THR A 105 -28.74 32.41 -13.98
CA THR A 105 -29.34 33.71 -13.67
C THR A 105 -28.35 34.68 -13.05
N ARG A 106 -28.37 35.96 -13.46
CA ARG A 106 -27.64 37.04 -12.78
C ARG A 106 -28.58 37.75 -11.80
N GLU A 107 -28.24 37.69 -10.53
CA GLU A 107 -28.96 38.41 -9.48
C GLU A 107 -28.62 39.91 -9.53
N ASP A 108 -29.50 40.75 -8.96
CA ASP A 108 -29.29 42.21 -8.83
C ASP A 108 -27.99 42.56 -8.09
N THR A 109 -27.48 41.65 -7.26
CA THR A 109 -26.21 41.79 -6.52
C THR A 109 -24.97 41.59 -7.40
N GLY A 110 -25.15 41.22 -8.68
CA GLY A 110 -24.09 40.82 -9.60
C GLY A 110 -23.64 39.36 -9.44
N ARG A 111 -24.22 38.62 -8.49
CA ARG A 111 -23.97 37.18 -8.30
C ARG A 111 -24.60 36.39 -9.43
N ILE A 112 -23.87 35.40 -9.94
CA ILE A 112 -24.40 34.42 -10.88
C ILE A 112 -24.86 33.20 -10.09
N SER A 113 -26.10 32.77 -10.30
CA SER A 113 -26.68 31.56 -9.74
C SER A 113 -27.05 30.61 -10.87
N VAL A 114 -26.51 29.39 -10.84
CA VAL A 114 -26.83 28.35 -11.82
C VAL A 114 -27.57 27.22 -11.12
N ALA A 115 -28.84 27.02 -11.47
CA ALA A 115 -29.65 25.92 -10.99
C ALA A 115 -29.64 24.78 -12.01
N VAL A 116 -29.09 23.62 -11.61
CA VAL A 116 -28.95 22.47 -12.49
C VAL A 116 -29.95 21.37 -12.11
N THR A 117 -30.63 20.82 -13.11
CA THR A 117 -31.49 19.64 -12.99
C THR A 117 -30.86 18.51 -13.80
N ALA A 118 -30.62 17.37 -13.17
CA ALA A 118 -30.06 16.17 -13.79
C ALA A 118 -30.95 14.94 -13.49
N PRO A 119 -30.88 13.86 -14.28
CA PRO A 119 -31.69 12.66 -14.09
C PRO A 119 -31.42 11.97 -12.75
N ASP A 120 -32.37 11.16 -12.27
CA ASP A 120 -32.22 10.28 -11.09
C ASP A 120 -31.89 8.83 -11.52
N ALA A 121 -30.75 8.64 -12.19
CA ALA A 121 -30.31 7.35 -12.76
C ALA A 121 -28.89 6.97 -12.30
N THR A 122 -28.73 5.85 -11.59
CA THR A 122 -27.54 5.62 -10.74
C THR A 122 -26.15 5.73 -11.39
N VAL A 123 -25.95 5.23 -12.62
CA VAL A 123 -24.61 5.21 -13.25
C VAL A 123 -24.41 6.40 -14.21
N GLU A 124 -25.40 6.68 -15.05
CA GLU A 124 -25.39 7.77 -16.03
C GLU A 124 -25.40 9.16 -15.36
N THR A 125 -26.20 9.34 -14.30
CA THR A 125 -26.21 10.58 -13.52
C THR A 125 -24.86 10.90 -12.91
N THR A 126 -24.06 9.88 -12.54
CA THR A 126 -22.72 10.14 -11.99
C THR A 126 -21.82 10.81 -13.02
N VAL A 127 -21.86 10.34 -14.28
CA VAL A 127 -21.12 10.96 -15.40
C VAL A 127 -21.60 12.39 -15.63
N ILE A 128 -22.91 12.57 -15.77
CA ILE A 128 -23.54 13.86 -16.02
C ILE A 128 -23.18 14.86 -14.93
N VAL A 129 -23.26 14.47 -13.65
CA VAL A 129 -22.94 15.35 -12.51
C VAL A 129 -21.46 15.71 -12.44
N VAL A 130 -20.56 14.77 -12.76
CA VAL A 130 -19.11 15.05 -12.81
C VAL A 130 -18.81 16.08 -13.90
N GLN A 131 -19.34 15.88 -15.11
CA GLN A 131 -19.13 16.82 -16.21
C GLN A 131 -19.76 18.19 -15.97
N LEU A 132 -20.99 18.23 -15.44
CA LEU A 132 -21.64 19.49 -15.04
C LEU A 132 -20.82 20.24 -14.00
N ARG A 133 -20.21 19.52 -13.04
CA ARG A 133 -19.34 20.13 -12.04
C ARG A 133 -18.07 20.72 -12.66
N ASP A 134 -17.48 20.06 -13.64
CA ASP A 134 -16.29 20.57 -14.34
C ASP A 134 -16.61 21.76 -15.25
N LEU A 135 -17.77 21.74 -15.92
CA LEU A 135 -18.34 22.89 -16.62
C LEU A 135 -18.51 24.09 -15.69
N LEU A 136 -19.24 23.90 -14.57
CA LEU A 136 -19.52 24.99 -13.63
C LEU A 136 -18.25 25.52 -12.96
N ARG A 137 -17.26 24.67 -12.67
CA ARG A 137 -15.96 25.09 -12.13
C ARG A 137 -15.15 25.87 -13.15
N THR A 138 -15.20 25.48 -14.42
CA THR A 138 -14.55 26.22 -15.50
C THR A 138 -15.20 27.58 -15.67
N TYR A 139 -16.54 27.64 -15.66
CA TYR A 139 -17.27 28.91 -15.68
C TYR A 139 -16.90 29.80 -14.49
N GLU A 140 -16.91 29.26 -13.26
CA GLU A 140 -16.48 29.99 -12.06
C GLU A 140 -15.05 30.51 -12.19
N ARG A 141 -14.12 29.70 -12.73
CA ARG A 141 -12.73 30.07 -12.92
C ARG A 141 -12.57 31.21 -13.92
N VAL A 142 -13.27 31.17 -15.05
CA VAL A 142 -13.28 32.25 -16.06
C VAL A 142 -13.79 33.55 -15.43
N GLU A 143 -14.93 33.48 -14.74
CA GLU A 143 -15.54 34.64 -14.06
C GLU A 143 -14.64 35.23 -12.96
N ARG A 144 -13.86 34.38 -12.26
CA ARG A 144 -12.86 34.83 -11.27
C ARG A 144 -11.68 35.53 -11.92
N VAL A 145 -11.20 35.05 -13.07
CA VAL A 145 -10.09 35.65 -13.81
C VAL A 145 -10.51 37.00 -14.38
N GLU A 146 -11.67 37.07 -15.04
CA GLU A 146 -12.17 38.33 -15.62
C GLU A 146 -12.43 39.40 -14.54
N ARG A 147 -12.91 38.99 -13.36
CA ARG A 147 -13.14 39.92 -12.24
C ARG A 147 -11.92 40.17 -11.36
N ALA A 148 -10.78 39.54 -11.63
CA ALA A 148 -9.58 39.69 -10.79
C ALA A 148 -9.14 41.16 -10.67
N GLU A 149 -9.28 41.94 -11.74
CA GLU A 149 -8.93 43.37 -11.76
C GLU A 149 -9.86 44.25 -10.89
N SER A 150 -11.07 43.77 -10.58
CA SER A 150 -12.02 44.46 -9.71
C SER A 150 -11.72 44.29 -8.22
N LEU A 151 -10.77 43.41 -7.88
CA LEU A 151 -10.42 43.10 -6.50
C LEU A 151 -9.36 44.06 -5.97
N SER A 152 -9.65 44.74 -4.86
CA SER A 152 -8.67 45.57 -4.15
C SER A 152 -7.56 44.77 -3.45
N ARG A 153 -7.73 43.45 -3.31
CA ARG A 153 -6.76 42.51 -2.74
C ARG A 153 -6.81 41.19 -3.50
N PRO A 154 -5.66 40.61 -3.86
CA PRO A 154 -5.63 39.30 -4.51
C PRO A 154 -6.13 38.22 -3.53
N PRO A 155 -6.90 37.23 -4.01
CA PRO A 155 -7.26 36.06 -3.21
C PRO A 155 -6.01 35.25 -2.86
N LEU A 156 -6.08 34.49 -1.76
CA LEU A 156 -5.01 33.55 -1.40
C LEU A 156 -4.80 32.56 -2.56
N PRO A 157 -3.55 32.30 -2.97
CA PRO A 157 -3.28 31.30 -3.99
C PRO A 157 -3.78 29.95 -3.49
N VAL A 158 -4.45 29.21 -4.36
CA VAL A 158 -4.77 27.80 -4.08
C VAL A 158 -3.41 27.09 -4.00
N PRO A 159 -3.08 26.40 -2.90
CA PRO A 159 -1.87 25.60 -2.85
C PRO A 159 -1.88 24.62 -4.02
N ASP A 160 -0.72 24.38 -4.63
CA ASP A 160 -0.59 23.32 -5.62
C ASP A 160 -1.20 22.05 -5.02
N SER A 161 -2.07 21.38 -5.79
CA SER A 161 -2.59 20.09 -5.39
C SER A 161 -1.40 19.13 -5.27
N THR A 162 -0.86 18.98 -4.07
CA THR A 162 0.14 17.97 -3.76
C THR A 162 -0.59 16.65 -3.89
N GLY A 163 -0.46 16.00 -5.05
CA GLY A 163 -1.26 14.87 -5.48
C GLY A 163 -1.07 13.61 -4.64
N SER A 164 -1.48 13.61 -3.38
CA SER A 164 -1.73 12.37 -2.65
C SER A 164 -3.10 11.86 -3.10
N SER A 165 -3.12 11.19 -4.26
CA SER A 165 -4.22 10.27 -4.56
C SER A 165 -4.39 9.34 -3.35
N PRO A 166 -5.61 9.06 -2.85
CA PRO A 166 -5.81 8.15 -1.73
C PRO A 166 -5.10 6.79 -1.91
N TYR A 167 -4.96 6.36 -3.16
CA TYR A 167 -4.18 5.19 -3.57
C TYR A 167 -2.69 5.32 -3.25
N PHE A 168 -2.09 6.49 -3.41
CA PHE A 168 -0.69 6.73 -3.04
C PHE A 168 -0.48 6.51 -1.54
N THR A 169 -1.28 7.16 -0.69
CA THR A 169 -1.14 7.01 0.76
C THR A 169 -1.33 5.56 1.19
N PHE A 170 -2.35 4.86 0.70
CA PHE A 170 -2.57 3.45 1.01
C PHE A 170 -1.39 2.57 0.57
N THR A 171 -0.91 2.74 -0.67
CA THR A 171 0.18 1.95 -1.23
C THR A 171 1.47 2.06 -0.40
N TYR A 172 1.89 3.27 -0.08
CA TYR A 172 3.18 3.47 0.59
C TYR A 172 3.12 3.31 2.11
N THR A 173 1.97 3.57 2.75
CA THR A 173 1.84 3.49 4.22
C THR A 173 1.28 2.15 4.72
N VAL A 174 0.56 1.40 3.88
CA VAL A 174 -0.07 0.13 4.26
C VAL A 174 0.47 -1.02 3.42
N LEU A 175 0.29 -0.96 2.09
CA LEU A 175 0.58 -2.10 1.20
C LEU A 175 2.06 -2.51 1.23
N ILE A 176 2.98 -1.57 0.99
CA ILE A 176 4.42 -1.86 0.95
C ILE A 176 4.92 -2.38 2.32
N PRO A 177 4.63 -1.72 3.46
CA PRO A 177 5.05 -2.25 4.76
C PRO A 177 4.49 -3.66 5.05
N VAL A 178 3.21 -3.92 4.77
CA VAL A 178 2.61 -5.25 4.97
C VAL A 178 3.34 -6.31 4.13
N LEU A 179 3.63 -6.01 2.86
CA LEU A 179 4.36 -6.92 1.97
C LEU A 179 5.79 -7.19 2.45
N VAL A 180 6.48 -6.17 2.95
CA VAL A 180 7.86 -6.28 3.46
C VAL A 180 7.91 -7.07 4.76
N PHE A 181 6.92 -6.94 5.65
CA PHE A 181 6.92 -7.58 6.96
C PHE A 181 6.23 -8.95 7.02
N LEU A 182 5.37 -9.29 6.06
CA LEU A 182 4.76 -10.62 6.02
C LEU A 182 5.81 -11.77 6.03
N PRO A 183 6.89 -11.74 5.20
CA PRO A 183 7.93 -12.75 5.26
C PRO A 183 8.66 -12.80 6.61
N VAL A 184 8.82 -11.66 7.30
CA VAL A 184 9.45 -11.59 8.64
C VAL A 184 8.70 -12.47 9.63
N PHE A 185 7.36 -12.36 9.66
CA PHE A 185 6.52 -13.13 10.57
C PHE A 185 6.49 -14.61 10.22
N ILE A 186 6.50 -14.94 8.93
CA ILE A 186 6.53 -16.34 8.47
C ILE A 186 7.87 -16.97 8.85
N SER A 187 8.99 -16.29 8.63
CA SER A 187 10.33 -16.80 8.97
C SER A 187 10.49 -17.15 10.45
N GLY A 188 9.97 -16.32 11.37
CA GLY A 188 10.03 -16.66 12.80
C GLY A 188 9.19 -17.89 13.14
N SER A 189 7.96 -17.99 12.61
CA SER A 189 7.10 -19.17 12.82
C SER A 189 7.74 -20.45 12.29
N LEU A 190 8.38 -20.35 11.12
CA LEU A 190 9.10 -21.46 10.50
C LEU A 190 10.23 -21.98 11.39
N VAL A 191 10.97 -21.07 12.04
CA VAL A 191 12.04 -21.46 12.97
C VAL A 191 11.49 -22.11 14.23
N VAL A 192 10.38 -21.59 14.77
CA VAL A 192 9.70 -22.24 15.91
C VAL A 192 9.32 -23.67 15.55
N ASP A 193 8.63 -23.85 14.43
CA ASP A 193 8.20 -25.17 13.97
C ASP A 193 9.38 -26.10 13.72
N SER A 194 10.40 -25.64 13.00
CA SER A 194 11.57 -26.45 12.65
C SER A 194 12.40 -26.88 13.87
N ILE A 195 12.54 -26.02 14.88
CA ILE A 195 13.27 -26.35 16.12
C ILE A 195 12.44 -27.29 17.00
N THR A 196 11.16 -26.97 17.23
CA THR A 196 10.30 -27.78 18.10
C THR A 196 10.00 -29.15 17.51
N GLU A 197 9.87 -29.26 16.18
CA GLU A 197 9.70 -30.55 15.50
C GLU A 197 10.91 -31.48 15.68
N GLU A 198 12.13 -30.95 15.71
CA GLU A 198 13.32 -31.77 15.96
C GLU A 198 13.48 -32.17 17.44
N LEU A 199 12.98 -31.33 18.37
CA LEU A 199 12.87 -31.65 19.79
C LEU A 199 11.87 -32.78 20.02
N ASP A 200 10.64 -32.61 19.53
CA ASP A 200 9.53 -33.55 19.72
C ASP A 200 9.84 -34.94 19.13
N ARG A 201 10.61 -35.00 18.03
CA ARG A 201 10.99 -36.26 17.36
C ARG A 201 12.26 -36.91 17.92
N GLY A 202 12.95 -36.28 18.87
CA GLY A 202 14.24 -36.76 19.39
C GLY A 202 15.35 -36.81 18.33
N THR A 203 15.17 -36.17 17.17
CA THR A 203 16.16 -36.20 16.08
C THR A 203 17.40 -35.36 16.41
N LEU A 204 17.30 -34.44 17.37
CA LEU A 204 18.46 -33.73 17.92
C LEU A 204 19.48 -34.69 18.55
N GLU A 205 19.04 -35.77 19.19
CA GLU A 205 19.92 -36.76 19.81
C GLU A 205 20.64 -37.62 18.76
N LEU A 206 19.96 -37.97 17.68
CA LEU A 206 20.57 -38.64 16.52
C LEU A 206 21.62 -37.75 15.83
N LEU A 207 21.43 -36.42 15.86
CA LEU A 207 22.41 -35.45 15.36
C LEU A 207 23.57 -35.20 16.32
N ARG A 208 23.49 -35.58 17.62
CA ARG A 208 24.65 -35.53 18.55
C ARG A 208 25.80 -36.47 18.15
N VAL A 209 25.53 -37.48 17.31
CA VAL A 209 26.54 -38.40 16.79
C VAL A 209 27.23 -37.85 15.54
N ALA A 210 26.65 -36.84 14.90
CA ALA A 210 27.29 -36.10 13.82
C ALA A 210 28.25 -35.03 14.41
N PRO A 211 29.33 -34.65 13.71
CA PRO A 211 30.29 -33.64 14.17
C PRO A 211 29.74 -32.21 14.03
N VAL A 212 28.57 -31.94 14.63
CA VAL A 212 27.86 -30.66 14.59
C VAL A 212 27.29 -30.34 15.97
N THR A 213 27.51 -29.13 16.46
CA THR A 213 26.97 -28.69 17.76
C THR A 213 25.51 -28.24 17.62
N ILE A 214 24.74 -28.30 18.71
CA ILE A 214 23.34 -27.84 18.75
C ILE A 214 23.23 -26.38 18.27
N GLY A 215 24.15 -25.52 18.71
CA GLY A 215 24.21 -24.13 18.25
C GLY A 215 24.44 -23.99 16.74
N GLU A 216 25.21 -24.90 16.11
CA GLU A 216 25.40 -24.89 14.66
C GLU A 216 24.16 -25.35 13.87
N ILE A 217 23.36 -26.25 14.44
CA ILE A 217 22.09 -26.70 13.87
C ILE A 217 21.10 -25.54 13.89
N VAL A 218 20.93 -24.89 15.05
CA VAL A 218 20.05 -23.72 15.19
C VAL A 218 20.52 -22.57 14.32
N ASP A 219 21.83 -22.26 14.29
CA ASP A 219 22.39 -21.24 13.41
C ASP A 219 22.08 -21.54 11.92
N GLY A 220 22.17 -22.80 11.50
CA GLY A 220 21.85 -23.22 10.13
C GLY A 220 20.38 -23.01 9.78
N LYS A 221 19.46 -23.40 10.66
CA LYS A 221 18.02 -23.22 10.47
C LYS A 221 17.61 -21.75 10.50
N ALA A 222 18.14 -20.99 11.46
CA ALA A 222 17.92 -19.55 11.55
C ALA A 222 18.43 -18.83 10.30
N LEU A 223 19.60 -19.19 9.79
CA LEU A 223 20.16 -18.59 8.57
C LEU A 223 19.29 -18.89 7.35
N ALA A 224 18.76 -20.11 7.21
CA ALA A 224 17.82 -20.44 6.13
C ALA A 224 16.56 -19.57 6.18
N ALA A 225 15.94 -19.43 7.35
CA ALA A 225 14.74 -18.62 7.53
C ALA A 225 15.00 -17.13 7.28
N VAL A 226 16.15 -16.60 7.72
CA VAL A 226 16.54 -15.20 7.49
C VAL A 226 16.84 -14.95 6.01
N ALA A 227 17.44 -15.90 5.29
CA ALA A 227 17.84 -15.71 3.89
C ALA A 227 16.67 -15.70 2.90
N ILE A 228 15.59 -16.45 3.19
CA ILE A 228 14.42 -16.53 2.29
C ILE A 228 13.64 -15.22 2.29
N ALA A 229 13.50 -14.59 3.45
CA ALA A 229 12.67 -13.43 3.65
C ALA A 229 13.01 -12.25 2.70
N PRO A 230 14.27 -11.76 2.59
CA PRO A 230 14.60 -10.64 1.71
C PRO A 230 14.45 -11.01 0.23
N GLY A 231 14.61 -12.30 -0.13
CA GLY A 231 14.33 -12.76 -1.49
C GLY A 231 12.86 -12.63 -1.87
N GLN A 232 11.95 -12.99 -0.94
CA GLN A 232 10.52 -12.79 -1.13
C GLN A 232 10.17 -11.30 -1.22
N ALA A 233 10.67 -10.48 -0.28
CA ALA A 233 10.43 -9.03 -0.27
C ALA A 233 10.93 -8.37 -1.57
N LEU A 234 12.14 -8.71 -2.04
CA LEU A 234 12.68 -8.18 -3.29
C LEU A 234 11.79 -8.52 -4.49
N LEU A 235 11.28 -9.75 -4.56
CA LEU A 235 10.40 -10.16 -5.65
C LEU A 235 9.09 -9.35 -5.64
N TRP A 236 8.51 -9.09 -4.46
CA TRP A 236 7.34 -8.21 -4.32
C TRP A 236 7.61 -6.78 -4.80
N LEU A 237 8.71 -6.20 -4.33
CA LEU A 237 9.06 -4.81 -4.66
C LEU A 237 9.32 -4.66 -6.17
N LEU A 238 9.99 -5.63 -6.79
CA LEU A 238 10.19 -5.65 -8.25
C LEU A 238 8.87 -5.75 -9.00
N LEU A 239 7.95 -6.60 -8.55
CA LEU A 239 6.63 -6.70 -9.17
C LEU A 239 5.84 -5.40 -9.04
N LEU A 240 5.90 -4.72 -7.89
CA LEU A 240 5.26 -3.41 -7.73
C LEU A 240 5.83 -2.38 -8.71
N GLU A 241 7.15 -2.37 -8.87
CA GLU A 241 7.84 -1.50 -9.83
C GLU A 241 7.41 -1.79 -11.28
N LEU A 242 7.33 -3.07 -11.67
CA LEU A 242 6.81 -3.49 -12.97
C LEU A 242 5.32 -3.13 -13.18
N ASN A 243 4.55 -3.03 -12.11
CA ASN A 243 3.14 -2.61 -12.13
C ASN A 243 2.96 -1.08 -12.10
N GLY A 244 4.05 -0.30 -12.20
CA GLY A 244 4.01 1.16 -12.22
C GLY A 244 4.04 1.83 -10.84
N THR A 245 4.36 1.10 -9.77
CA THR A 245 4.55 1.64 -8.42
C THR A 245 6.06 1.73 -8.12
N PRO A 246 6.71 2.89 -8.33
CA PRO A 246 8.14 3.02 -8.09
C PRO A 246 8.47 2.90 -6.60
N VAL A 247 9.49 2.11 -6.25
CA VAL A 247 9.95 1.97 -4.87
C VAL A 247 11.39 2.43 -4.76
N ALA A 248 11.63 3.51 -4.03
CA ALA A 248 12.97 4.00 -3.76
C ALA A 248 13.67 3.21 -2.63
N ASN A 249 14.99 3.34 -2.55
CA ASN A 249 15.83 2.81 -1.46
C ASN A 249 15.65 1.31 -1.16
N VAL A 250 15.35 0.48 -2.17
CA VAL A 250 15.17 -0.97 -2.04
C VAL A 250 16.29 -1.65 -1.23
N PRO A 251 17.59 -1.36 -1.43
CA PRO A 251 18.64 -1.98 -0.63
C PRO A 251 18.52 -1.71 0.87
N THR A 252 18.15 -0.48 1.26
CA THR A 252 17.99 -0.09 2.67
C THR A 252 16.72 -0.68 3.28
N ILE A 253 15.64 -0.80 2.51
CA ILE A 253 14.42 -1.52 2.91
C ILE A 253 14.76 -2.99 3.20
N LEU A 254 15.48 -3.65 2.29
CA LEU A 254 15.91 -5.04 2.47
C LEU A 254 16.85 -5.21 3.66
N LEU A 255 17.74 -4.24 3.93
CA LEU A 255 18.59 -4.26 5.12
C LEU A 255 17.77 -4.20 6.41
N LEU A 256 16.84 -3.25 6.52
CA LEU A 256 15.94 -3.11 7.66
C LEU A 256 15.10 -4.39 7.86
N MET A 257 14.56 -4.91 6.77
CA MET A 257 13.78 -6.14 6.75
C MET A 257 14.60 -7.35 7.21
N THR A 258 15.85 -7.48 6.74
CA THR A 258 16.77 -8.55 7.15
C THR A 258 17.12 -8.44 8.64
N ALA A 259 17.35 -7.21 9.14
CA ALA A 259 17.60 -6.95 10.55
C ALA A 259 16.39 -7.37 11.41
N LEU A 260 15.18 -6.98 11.03
CA LEU A 260 13.95 -7.37 11.72
C LEU A 260 13.69 -8.87 11.64
N THR A 261 13.94 -9.51 10.49
CA THR A 261 13.88 -10.97 10.34
C THR A 261 14.83 -11.65 11.30
N THR A 262 16.06 -11.16 11.41
CA THR A 262 17.06 -11.72 12.32
C THR A 262 16.65 -11.55 13.79
N LEU A 263 16.10 -10.39 14.15
CA LEU A 263 15.56 -10.13 15.48
C LEU A 263 14.42 -11.10 15.83
N VAL A 264 13.42 -11.20 14.95
CA VAL A 264 12.23 -12.06 15.14
C VAL A 264 12.61 -13.53 15.16
N VAL A 265 13.50 -13.97 14.26
CA VAL A 265 14.03 -15.34 14.23
C VAL A 265 14.85 -15.64 15.49
N GLY A 266 15.63 -14.68 16.00
CA GLY A 266 16.34 -14.84 17.26
C GLY A 266 15.38 -15.07 18.43
N VAL A 267 14.36 -14.23 18.57
CA VAL A 267 13.32 -14.39 19.60
C VAL A 267 12.60 -15.73 19.44
N ALA A 268 12.22 -16.10 18.22
CA ALA A 268 11.60 -17.38 17.91
C ALA A 268 12.46 -18.57 18.32
N ALA A 269 13.75 -18.56 17.99
CA ALA A 269 14.69 -19.61 18.37
C ALA A 269 14.88 -19.70 19.89
N GLY A 270 14.94 -18.56 20.58
CA GLY A 270 15.00 -18.52 22.04
C GLY A 270 13.74 -19.12 22.70
N ILE A 271 12.56 -18.75 22.21
CA ILE A 271 11.28 -19.31 22.68
C ILE A 271 11.21 -20.81 22.40
N ALA A 272 11.57 -21.24 21.20
CA ALA A 272 11.55 -22.65 20.81
C ALA A 272 12.53 -23.50 21.63
N ALA A 273 13.61 -22.91 22.13
CA ALA A 273 14.59 -23.62 22.94
C ALA A 273 14.12 -23.91 24.38
N VAL A 274 13.19 -23.12 24.92
CA VAL A 274 12.70 -23.22 26.30
C VAL A 274 11.25 -23.68 26.43
N ALA A 275 10.49 -23.63 25.33
CA ALA A 275 9.10 -24.03 25.34
C ALA A 275 8.96 -25.55 25.47
N PRO A 276 7.95 -26.04 26.22
CA PRO A 276 7.77 -27.47 26.49
C PRO A 276 7.27 -28.25 25.26
N ASP A 277 6.51 -27.60 24.39
CA ASP A 277 5.94 -28.21 23.19
C ASP A 277 5.73 -27.15 22.09
N ARG A 278 5.53 -27.64 20.85
CA ARG A 278 5.29 -26.79 19.67
C ARG A 278 4.12 -25.81 19.82
N ARG A 279 3.02 -26.20 20.47
CA ARG A 279 1.85 -25.32 20.63
C ARG A 279 2.16 -24.16 21.57
N ALA A 280 2.80 -24.44 22.70
CA ALA A 280 3.25 -23.42 23.64
C ALA A 280 4.26 -22.46 22.98
N ALA A 281 5.22 -22.99 22.22
CA ALA A 281 6.21 -22.19 21.51
C ALA A 281 5.56 -21.24 20.49
N GLN A 282 4.62 -21.74 19.68
CA GLN A 282 3.91 -20.95 18.68
C GLN A 282 3.02 -19.86 19.30
N PHE A 283 2.34 -20.19 20.41
CA PHE A 283 1.54 -19.22 21.14
C PHE A 283 2.40 -18.08 21.72
N LEU A 284 3.51 -18.43 22.39
CA LEU A 284 4.45 -17.45 22.93
C LEU A 284 5.09 -16.61 21.84
N TYR A 285 5.47 -17.23 20.72
CA TYR A 285 5.99 -16.52 19.55
C TYR A 285 4.99 -15.51 19.00
N SER A 286 3.73 -15.92 18.82
CA SER A 286 2.67 -15.05 18.30
C SER A 286 2.46 -13.82 19.19
N ILE A 287 2.44 -14.01 20.51
CA ILE A 287 2.34 -12.90 21.48
C ILE A 287 3.60 -12.02 21.42
N ALA A 288 4.79 -12.62 21.44
CA ALA A 288 6.05 -11.88 21.44
C ALA A 288 6.17 -11.00 20.19
N VAL A 289 5.84 -11.55 19.02
CA VAL A 289 5.84 -10.81 17.75
C VAL A 289 4.79 -9.71 17.75
N LEU A 290 3.58 -9.96 18.25
CA LEU A 290 2.54 -8.94 18.33
C LEU A 290 2.98 -7.76 19.21
N VAL A 291 3.60 -8.04 20.36
CA VAL A 291 4.11 -7.00 21.26
C VAL A 291 5.30 -6.26 20.65
N LEU A 292 6.29 -6.99 20.11
CA LEU A 292 7.48 -6.40 19.49
C LEU A 292 7.12 -5.53 18.30
N PHE A 293 6.31 -6.06 17.38
CA PHE A 293 5.96 -5.37 16.15
C PHE A 293 4.90 -4.30 16.36
N GLY A 294 3.87 -4.58 17.18
CA GLY A 294 2.85 -3.60 17.54
C GLY A 294 3.44 -2.43 18.31
N GLY A 295 4.29 -2.70 19.30
CA GLY A 295 5.01 -1.67 20.04
C GLY A 295 5.95 -0.85 19.16
N ALA A 296 6.73 -1.52 18.30
CA ALA A 296 7.61 -0.84 17.34
C ALA A 296 6.83 0.04 16.35
N SER A 297 5.69 -0.44 15.84
CA SER A 297 4.86 0.28 14.87
C SER A 297 4.13 1.48 15.47
N ALA A 298 3.87 1.47 16.77
CA ALA A 298 3.27 2.61 17.48
C ALA A 298 4.25 3.79 17.65
N MET A 299 5.56 3.57 17.49
CA MET A 299 6.55 4.63 17.56
C MET A 299 6.52 5.48 16.29
N ALA A 300 6.65 6.80 16.43
CA ALA A 300 6.71 7.72 15.29
C ALA A 300 7.86 7.39 14.32
N SER A 301 8.98 6.89 14.83
CA SER A 301 10.12 6.38 14.04
C SER A 301 10.12 4.85 13.93
N GLY A 302 8.94 4.22 13.99
CA GLY A 302 8.80 2.77 13.90
C GLY A 302 9.21 2.20 12.53
N PRO A 303 9.40 0.88 12.44
CA PRO A 303 9.90 0.21 11.24
C PRO A 303 8.93 0.35 10.05
N THR A 304 7.62 0.35 10.31
CA THR A 304 6.57 0.60 9.32
C THR A 304 6.68 1.99 8.69
N ASN A 305 6.90 3.02 9.51
CA ASN A 305 7.10 4.38 9.00
C ASN A 305 8.45 4.53 8.29
N ALA A 306 9.49 3.84 8.77
CA ALA A 306 10.79 3.83 8.12
C ALA A 306 10.71 3.24 6.70
N VAL A 307 10.03 2.11 6.52
CA VAL A 307 9.80 1.50 5.20
C VAL A 307 9.01 2.45 4.29
N ALA A 308 7.90 3.03 4.78
CA ALA A 308 7.10 3.98 4.02
C ALA A 308 7.92 5.18 3.52
N ARG A 309 8.73 5.78 4.41
CA ARG A 309 9.59 6.92 4.06
C ARG A 309 10.70 6.55 3.08
N LEU A 310 11.32 5.38 3.25
CA LEU A 310 12.35 4.88 2.33
C LEU A 310 11.77 4.65 0.93
N ALA A 311 10.56 4.08 0.86
CA ALA A 311 9.90 3.74 -0.40
C ALA A 311 9.55 4.96 -1.26
N ILE A 312 9.25 6.11 -0.64
CA ILE A 312 8.95 7.37 -1.34
C ILE A 312 10.15 8.34 -1.40
N ASP A 313 11.36 7.88 -1.08
CA ASP A 313 12.58 8.69 -1.03
C ASP A 313 12.52 9.93 -0.10
N SER A 314 11.79 9.81 1.02
CA SER A 314 11.64 10.84 2.04
C SER A 314 12.39 10.50 3.35
N ALA A 315 13.45 9.69 3.23
CA ALA A 315 14.22 9.23 4.38
C ALA A 315 14.94 10.40 5.06
N ALA A 316 14.57 10.67 6.31
CA ALA A 316 15.27 11.63 7.16
C ALA A 316 16.46 10.95 7.87
N PRO A 317 17.40 11.71 8.46
CA PRO A 317 18.47 11.13 9.28
C PRO A 317 17.97 10.20 10.40
N ALA A 318 16.79 10.50 10.96
CA ALA A 318 16.12 9.63 11.93
C ALA A 318 15.72 8.26 11.35
N THR A 319 15.37 8.19 10.07
CA THR A 319 15.08 6.92 9.37
C THR A 319 16.34 6.07 9.27
N THR A 320 17.46 6.66 8.87
CA THR A 320 18.76 5.96 8.79
C THR A 320 19.22 5.48 10.17
N LEU A 321 19.06 6.31 11.20
CA LEU A 321 19.32 5.93 12.59
C LEU A 321 18.46 4.75 13.02
N THR A 322 17.18 4.74 12.65
CA THR A 322 16.27 3.62 12.94
C THR A 322 16.77 2.32 12.31
N VAL A 323 17.19 2.35 11.05
CA VAL A 323 17.78 1.17 10.38
C VAL A 323 19.04 0.68 11.12
N ALA A 324 19.92 1.60 11.50
CA ALA A 324 21.13 1.27 12.26
C ALA A 324 20.82 0.65 13.64
N ILE A 325 19.83 1.20 14.36
CA ILE A 325 19.36 0.67 15.64
C ILE A 325 18.84 -0.76 15.46
N TYR A 326 17.97 -1.02 14.47
CA TYR A 326 17.47 -2.37 14.24
C TYR A 326 18.57 -3.34 13.81
N ALA A 327 19.55 -2.91 13.02
CA ALA A 327 20.71 -3.73 12.68
C ALA A 327 21.55 -4.09 13.93
N ALA A 328 21.74 -3.13 14.85
CA ALA A 328 22.43 -3.37 16.11
C ALA A 328 21.63 -4.33 17.02
N LEU A 329 20.32 -4.12 17.16
CA LEU A 329 19.43 -5.00 17.92
C LEU A 329 19.41 -6.42 17.35
N ALA A 330 19.42 -6.56 16.02
CA ALA A 330 19.50 -7.85 15.35
C ALA A 330 20.80 -8.58 15.69
N ALA A 331 21.94 -7.89 15.66
CA ALA A 331 23.22 -8.46 16.05
C ALA A 331 23.24 -8.89 17.52
N VAL A 332 22.72 -8.05 18.42
CA VAL A 332 22.61 -8.37 19.85
C VAL A 332 21.70 -9.59 20.08
N ALA A 333 20.55 -9.65 19.42
CA ALA A 333 19.61 -10.77 19.54
C ALA A 333 20.23 -12.07 19.04
N TYR A 334 20.90 -12.04 17.88
CA TYR A 334 21.61 -13.20 17.34
C TYR A 334 22.69 -13.71 18.31
N LEU A 335 23.54 -12.81 18.81
CA LEU A 335 24.60 -13.17 19.75
C LEU A 335 24.05 -13.66 21.09
N GLY A 336 22.99 -13.03 21.59
CA GLY A 336 22.33 -13.40 22.84
C GLY A 336 21.73 -14.80 22.79
N VAL A 337 20.99 -15.11 21.72
CA VAL A 337 20.40 -16.44 21.49
C VAL A 337 21.48 -17.49 21.31
N ARG A 338 22.51 -17.19 20.52
CA ARG A 338 23.64 -18.10 20.34
C ARG A 338 24.31 -18.43 21.67
N ARG A 339 24.58 -17.42 22.49
CA ARG A 339 25.17 -17.60 23.83
C ARG A 339 24.26 -18.43 24.73
N PHE A 340 22.97 -18.09 24.78
CA PHE A 340 21.97 -18.79 25.58
C PHE A 340 21.91 -20.29 25.25
N ILE A 341 21.86 -20.63 23.96
CA ILE A 341 21.80 -22.03 23.49
C ILE A 341 23.12 -22.77 23.78
N THR A 342 24.27 -22.10 23.67
CA THR A 342 25.55 -22.74 23.99
C THR A 342 25.74 -22.99 25.48
N GLU A 343 25.18 -22.14 26.36
CA GLU A 343 25.32 -22.25 27.81
C GLU A 343 24.30 -23.22 28.41
N ASN A 344 23.04 -23.20 27.95
CA ASN A 344 21.94 -23.97 28.57
C ASN A 344 21.53 -25.23 27.78
N GLY A 345 22.06 -25.44 26.58
CA GLY A 345 21.56 -26.50 25.71
C GLY A 345 20.12 -26.24 25.23
N ILE A 346 19.44 -27.30 24.79
CA ILE A 346 18.03 -27.28 24.38
C ILE A 346 17.35 -28.53 24.96
N GLY A 347 16.24 -28.35 25.66
CA GLY A 347 15.37 -29.45 26.11
C GLY A 347 15.83 -30.24 27.35
N GLU A 348 16.45 -29.59 28.34
CA GLU A 348 16.64 -30.19 29.68
C GLU A 348 15.38 -30.12 30.55
#